data_AF-A0A2W1CZE8-F1
#
_entry.id   AF-A0A2W1CZE8-F1
#
_cell.length_a   1.000
_cell.length_b   1.000
_cell.length_c   1.000
_cell.angle_alpha   90.00
_cell.angle_beta   90.00
_cell.angle_gamma   90.00
#
_symmetry.space_group_name_H-M   'P 1'
#
loop_
_entity.id
_entity.type
_entity.pdbx_description
1 polymer ?
#
loop_
_entity_poly.entity_id
_entity_poly.type
_entity_poly.pdbx_seq_one_letter_code
_entity_poly.pdbx_strand_id
1 'polypeptide(L)'
;MDVDVLLWGGTHKFEAYEMEGKFFVNPGSATGAMCTGWWTEDEDPTPSFVLMDVQGDVLVLYVYQLRKDAEGNENVAVEKVSFRKNGGGAS
;
A
#
# COMPACT_ATOMS: atom_id res chain seq x y z
N MET A 1 -2.61 -13.88 -14.30
CA MET A 1 -1.54 -12.86 -14.35
C MET A 1 -0.27 -13.49 -13.81
N ASP A 2 0.80 -13.44 -14.59
CA ASP A 2 2.11 -14.05 -14.26
C ASP A 2 3.05 -12.96 -13.72
N VAL A 3 2.79 -12.55 -12.49
CA VAL A 3 3.56 -11.51 -11.77
C VAL A 3 3.84 -11.96 -10.35
N ASP A 4 4.98 -11.53 -9.82
CA ASP A 4 5.35 -11.71 -8.41
C ASP A 4 4.76 -10.62 -7.50
N VAL A 5 4.55 -9.42 -8.06
CA VAL A 5 3.99 -8.26 -7.36
C VAL A 5 2.85 -7.69 -8.18
N LEU A 6 1.66 -7.54 -7.60
CA LEU A 6 0.50 -6.92 -8.22
C LEU A 6 0.18 -5.58 -7.55
N LEU A 7 0.25 -4.51 -8.34
CA LEU A 7 -0.23 -3.19 -7.95
C LEU A 7 -1.69 -3.03 -8.37
N TRP A 8 -2.54 -2.62 -7.45
CA TRP A 8 -3.95 -2.36 -7.71
C TRP A 8 -4.42 -1.12 -6.94
N GLY A 9 -5.63 -0.63 -7.23
CA GLY A 9 -6.13 0.60 -6.61
C GLY A 9 -7.65 0.73 -6.75
N GLY A 10 -8.16 1.92 -6.47
CA GLY A 10 -9.60 2.24 -6.55
C GLY A 10 -10.33 2.16 -5.21
N THR A 11 -9.76 1.54 -4.19
CA THR A 11 -10.32 1.60 -2.82
C THR A 11 -9.89 2.83 -2.05
N HIS A 12 -8.87 3.57 -2.51
CA HIS A 12 -8.31 4.74 -1.82
C HIS A 12 -7.83 4.45 -0.38
N LYS A 13 -7.62 3.16 -0.05
CA LYS A 13 -7.02 2.68 1.20
C LYS A 13 -5.71 1.99 0.88
N PHE A 14 -4.68 2.27 1.67
CA PHE A 14 -3.41 1.56 1.57
C PHE A 14 -3.59 0.12 2.06
N GLU A 15 -3.12 -0.84 1.26
CA GLU A 15 -3.05 -2.26 1.65
C GLU A 15 -1.78 -2.88 1.09
N ALA A 16 -1.06 -3.66 1.89
CA ALA A 16 0.06 -4.47 1.42
C ALA A 16 0.06 -5.82 2.12
N TYR A 17 -0.01 -6.90 1.35
CA TYR A 17 -0.07 -8.25 1.90
C TYR A 17 0.53 -9.28 0.94
N GLU A 18 0.95 -10.41 1.51
CA GLU A 18 1.39 -11.58 0.76
C GLU A 18 0.26 -12.61 0.68
N MET A 19 0.03 -13.16 -0.51
CA MET A 19 -0.93 -14.22 -0.74
C MET A 19 -0.39 -15.16 -1.82
N GLU A 20 -0.37 -16.47 -1.53
CA GLU A 20 0.12 -17.51 -2.45
C GLU A 20 1.56 -17.24 -2.97
N GLY A 21 2.44 -16.70 -2.12
CA GLY A 21 3.82 -16.37 -2.48
C GLY A 21 3.97 -15.17 -3.42
N LYS A 22 2.88 -14.44 -3.69
CA LYS A 22 2.85 -13.20 -4.44
C LYS A 22 2.54 -12.03 -3.52
N PHE A 23 3.03 -10.86 -3.89
CA PHE A 23 2.87 -9.65 -3.11
C PHE A 23 1.84 -8.73 -3.75
N PHE A 24 0.86 -8.28 -2.98
CA PHE A 24 -0.21 -7.41 -3.43
C PHE A 24 -0.07 -6.06 -2.76
N VAL A 25 -0.14 -4.99 -3.55
CA VAL A 25 0.09 -3.63 -3.07
C VAL A 25 -0.98 -2.71 -3.64
N ASN A 26 -1.66 -2.01 -2.75
CA ASN A 26 -2.51 -0.88 -3.05
C ASN A 26 -1.92 0.37 -2.41
N PRO A 27 -1.48 1.37 -3.20
CA PRO A 27 -0.83 2.55 -2.66
C PRO A 27 -1.82 3.53 -2.00
N GLY A 28 -3.13 3.26 -2.07
CA GLY A 28 -4.16 4.19 -1.64
C GLY A 28 -4.32 5.36 -2.62
N SER A 29 -4.63 6.55 -2.09
CA SER A 29 -4.80 7.77 -2.88
C SER A 29 -3.82 8.84 -2.41
N ALA A 30 -2.91 9.29 -3.28
CA ALA A 30 -1.91 10.31 -2.93
C ALA A 30 -2.52 11.65 -2.47
N THR A 31 -3.73 11.97 -2.94
CA THR A 31 -4.44 13.20 -2.58
C THR A 31 -5.51 13.01 -1.50
N GLY A 32 -5.73 11.78 -1.00
CA GLY A 32 -6.91 11.46 -0.20
C GLY A 32 -8.23 11.78 -0.90
N ALA A 33 -8.36 11.46 -2.20
CA ALA A 33 -9.61 11.70 -2.92
C ALA A 33 -10.74 10.87 -2.30
N MET A 34 -11.97 11.36 -2.38
CA MET A 34 -13.15 10.54 -2.06
C MET A 34 -13.29 9.42 -3.10
N CYS A 35 -13.67 8.23 -2.65
CA CYS A 35 -13.98 7.12 -3.54
C CYS A 35 -15.49 6.91 -3.63
N THR A 36 -15.98 6.50 -4.79
CA THR A 36 -17.42 6.32 -5.08
C THR A 36 -18.01 5.03 -4.49
N GLY A 37 -17.37 4.45 -3.47
CA GLY A 37 -17.74 3.18 -2.84
C GLY A 37 -18.66 3.36 -1.63
N TRP A 38 -19.02 2.26 -0.97
CA TRP A 38 -19.72 2.29 0.31
C TRP A 38 -18.72 2.64 1.42
N TRP A 39 -18.61 3.93 1.74
CA TRP A 39 -17.83 4.43 2.88
C TRP A 39 -18.75 4.61 4.09
N THR A 40 -18.25 4.27 5.26
CA THR A 40 -18.80 4.82 6.50
C THR A 40 -18.46 6.31 6.52
N GLU A 41 -19.45 7.18 6.80
CA GLU A 41 -19.31 8.65 6.80
C GLU A 41 -18.16 9.16 7.70
N ASP A 42 -17.64 8.32 8.61
CA ASP A 42 -16.58 8.63 9.56
C ASP A 42 -15.14 8.28 9.11
N GLU A 43 -14.93 7.72 7.92
CA GLU A 43 -13.57 7.42 7.41
C GLU A 43 -13.17 8.37 6.28
N ASP A 44 -12.57 9.51 6.63
CA ASP A 44 -11.86 10.33 5.67
C ASP A 44 -10.66 9.55 5.07
N PRO A 45 -10.52 9.51 3.74
CA PRO A 45 -9.42 8.80 3.10
C PRO A 45 -8.07 9.42 3.48
N THR A 46 -7.19 8.60 4.05
CA THR A 46 -5.83 9.03 4.42
C THR A 46 -4.93 9.12 3.18
N PRO A 47 -4.40 10.30 2.84
CA PRO A 47 -3.50 10.45 1.70
C PRO A 47 -2.28 9.54 1.84
N SER A 48 -1.99 8.75 0.80
CA SER A 48 -0.95 7.74 0.85
C SER A 48 -0.28 7.47 -0.50
N PHE A 49 1.01 7.12 -0.45
CA PHE A 49 1.76 6.63 -1.60
C PHE A 49 2.87 5.67 -1.15
N VAL A 50 3.42 4.91 -2.09
CA VAL A 50 4.45 3.90 -1.84
C VAL A 50 5.70 4.18 -2.66
N LEU A 51 6.87 4.14 -2.03
CA LEU A 51 8.16 4.02 -2.70
C LEU A 51 8.62 2.57 -2.61
N MET A 52 9.07 2.01 -3.73
CA MET A 52 9.57 0.64 -3.79
C MET A 52 11.05 0.64 -4.17
N ASP A 53 11.84 -0.06 -3.38
CA ASP A 53 13.24 -0.37 -3.67
C ASP A 53 13.36 -1.86 -3.98
N VAL A 54 13.81 -2.19 -5.20
CA VAL A 54 13.90 -3.56 -5.70
C VAL A 54 15.37 -3.92 -5.86
N GLN A 55 15.81 -4.93 -5.11
CA GLN A 55 17.19 -5.42 -5.13
C GLN A 55 17.20 -6.95 -5.24
N GLY A 56 17.42 -7.45 -6.45
CA GLY A 56 17.47 -8.89 -6.71
C GLY A 56 16.13 -9.58 -6.41
N ASP A 57 16.12 -10.48 -5.42
CA ASP A 57 14.94 -11.20 -4.93
C ASP A 57 14.23 -10.50 -3.76
N VAL A 58 14.72 -9.33 -3.34
CA VAL A 58 14.18 -8.55 -2.22
C VAL A 58 13.49 -7.28 -2.73
N LEU A 59 12.33 -6.99 -2.17
CA LEU A 59 11.56 -5.78 -2.37
C LEU A 59 11.35 -5.10 -1.01
N VAL A 60 11.67 -3.82 -0.93
CA VAL A 60 11.40 -2.98 0.25
C VAL A 60 10.37 -1.92 -0.14
N LEU A 61 9.26 -1.88 0.58
CA LEU A 61 8.23 -0.86 0.47
C LEU A 61 8.37 0.16 1.58
N TYR A 62 8.31 1.43 1.20
CA TYR A 62 8.15 2.56 2.11
C TYR A 62 6.79 3.18 1.85
N VAL A 63 5.92 3.13 2.85
CA VAL A 63 4.56 3.64 2.77
C VAL A 63 4.53 4.97 3.48
N TYR A 64 4.17 6.02 2.76
CA TYR A 64 4.02 7.36 3.30
C TYR A 64 2.54 7.64 3.45
N GLN A 65 2.12 8.07 4.64
CA GLN A 65 0.74 8.41 4.96
C GLN A 65 0.68 9.78 5.62
N LEU A 66 -0.24 10.63 5.17
CA LEU A 66 -0.53 11.90 5.84
C LEU A 66 -1.63 11.67 6.88
N ARG A 67 -1.24 11.44 8.14
CA ARG A 67 -2.18 11.17 9.24
C ARG A 67 -2.62 12.46 9.90
N LYS A 68 -3.90 12.54 10.24
CA LYS A 68 -4.48 13.61 11.05
C LYS A 68 -4.64 13.13 12.50
N ASP A 69 -4.22 13.94 13.46
CA ASP A 69 -4.51 13.70 14.87
C ASP A 69 -5.92 14.21 15.25
N ALA A 70 -6.31 14.02 16.52
CA ALA A 70 -7.60 14.48 17.03
C ALA A 70 -7.76 16.00 17.06
N GLU A 71 -6.66 16.76 16.95
CA GLU A 71 -6.63 18.23 16.92
C GLU A 71 -6.63 18.76 15.46
N GLY A 72 -6.59 17.85 14.47
CA GLY A 72 -6.57 18.16 13.05
C GLY A 72 -5.18 18.48 12.49
N ASN A 73 -4.09 18.28 13.26
CA ASN A 73 -2.74 18.47 12.75
C ASN A 73 -2.34 17.30 11.86
N GLU A 74 -1.67 17.63 10.75
CA GLU A 74 -1.20 16.66 9.77
C GLU A 74 0.27 16.28 10.04
N ASN A 75 0.57 14.99 10.03
CA ASN A 75 1.93 14.47 10.15
C ASN A 75 2.18 13.35 9.13
N VAL A 76 3.40 13.30 8.59
CA VAL A 76 3.82 12.24 7.68
C VAL A 76 4.31 11.04 8.50
N ALA A 77 3.53 9.97 8.49
CA ALA A 77 3.93 8.67 9.00
C ALA A 77 4.60 7.85 7.90
N VAL A 78 5.66 7.11 8.24
CA VAL A 78 6.38 6.23 7.32
C VAL A 78 6.41 4.81 7.89
N GLU A 79 5.97 3.84 7.09
CA GLU A 79 6.04 2.42 7.42
C GLU A 79 6.93 1.68 6.43
N LYS A 80 7.69 0.70 6.90
CA LYS A 80 8.58 -0.12 6.08
C LYS A 80 8.10 -1.57 6.06
N VAL A 81 7.90 -2.11 4.87
CA VAL A 81 7.54 -3.52 4.64
C VAL A 81 8.60 -4.17 3.75
N SER A 82 8.95 -5.42 4.00
CA SER A 82 9.89 -6.17 3.16
C SER A 82 9.25 -7.44 2.64
N PHE A 83 9.39 -7.69 1.35
CA PHE A 83 9.00 -8.92 0.68
C PHE A 83 10.25 -9.57 0.08
N ARG A 84 10.33 -10.90 0.16
CA ARG A 84 11.37 -11.67 -0.52
C ARG A 84 10.72 -12.72 -1.39
N LYS A 85 11.04 -12.71 -2.67
CA LYS A 85 10.58 -13.73 -3.61
C LYS A 85 11.22 -15.06 -3.23
N ASN A 86 10.43 -15.98 -2.68
CA ASN A 86 10.87 -17.36 -2.51
C ASN A 86 10.91 -18.03 -3.89
N GLY A 87 12.04 -18.60 -4.28
CA GLY A 87 12.27 -19.21 -5.61
C GLY A 87 11.44 -20.46 -5.93
N GLY A 88 10.32 -20.71 -5.25
CA GLY A 88 9.51 -21.93 -5.32
C GLY A 88 8.40 -21.94 -6.37
N GLY A 89 8.43 -21.06 -7.37
CA GLY A 89 7.37 -20.91 -8.38
C GLY A 89 7.66 -21.55 -9.74
N ALA A 90 8.51 -22.58 -9.80
CA ALA A 90 8.70 -23.39 -11.00
C ALA A 90 9.01 -24.85 -10.64
N SER A 91 7.95 -25.66 -10.55
CA SER A 91 7.99 -27.12 -10.68
C SER A 91 6.73 -27.59 -11.37
#